data_AF-A0A7S3KR08-F1
#
_entry.id   AF-A0A7S3KR08-F1
#
_cell.length_a   1.000
_cell.length_b   1.000
_cell.length_c   1.000
_cell.angle_alpha   90.00
_cell.angle_beta   90.00
_cell.angle_gamma   90.00
#
_symmetry.space_group_name_H-M   'P 1'
#
loop_
_entity.id
_entity.type
_entity.pdbx_description
1 polymer ?
#
loop_
_entity_poly.entity_id
_entity_poly.type
_entity_poly.pdbx_seq_one_letter_code
_entity_poly.pdbx_strand_id
1 'polypeptide(L)'
;KFQMSASENRFVFIVEWYDEQACLVRSYNLTYYLDDHTIDMFDIKNKRIFLKRTAYKGINLEDLHIGSIVTIYSRQLKVVKYADAYTQNAFDASSEKTFAMIKPDAYLNIGKIISLIFQAGFKINKMKMSRFTEDTAGIFYGEHKGKHFYPNLVDFVTSDVCVGLELVRENAILAWRELLGPTNTQRAKEEAPESIRAQF
;
A
#
# COMPACT_ATOMS: atom_id res chain seq x y z
N LYS A 1 7.77 38.22 0.33
CA LYS A 1 8.46 37.47 -0.75
C LYS A 1 9.36 36.45 -0.08
N PHE A 2 8.90 35.22 0.13
CA PHE A 2 9.76 34.15 0.66
C PHE A 2 10.38 33.45 -0.55
N GLN A 3 11.66 33.72 -0.76
CA GLN A 3 12.54 33.02 -1.69
C GLN A 3 12.70 31.60 -1.13
N MET A 4 12.14 30.59 -1.80
CA MET A 4 12.56 29.20 -1.58
C MET A 4 13.93 29.07 -2.25
N SER A 5 15.00 29.11 -1.46
CA SER A 5 16.33 28.74 -1.94
C SER A 5 16.33 27.25 -2.28
N ALA A 6 17.03 26.92 -3.36
CA ALA A 6 17.34 25.55 -3.73
C ALA A 6 18.08 24.81 -2.58
N SER A 7 17.90 23.48 -2.58
CA SER A 7 18.66 22.44 -1.85
C SER A 7 18.55 22.42 -0.32
N GLU A 8 17.36 22.09 0.20
CA GLU A 8 17.31 21.31 1.43
C GLU A 8 16.97 19.88 1.03
N ASN A 9 17.78 18.92 1.49
CA ASN A 9 17.61 17.49 1.21
C ASN A 9 16.38 16.99 1.98
N ARG A 10 15.20 17.19 1.40
CA ARG A 10 13.91 16.98 2.07
C ARG A 10 12.87 16.44 1.10
N PHE A 11 11.88 15.79 1.67
CA PHE A 11 10.67 15.37 0.97
C PHE A 11 9.46 16.06 1.55
N VAL A 12 8.52 16.44 0.69
CA VAL A 12 7.32 17.17 1.09
C VAL A 12 6.08 16.44 0.64
N PHE A 13 5.22 16.12 1.60
CA PHE A 13 3.99 15.39 1.41
C PHE A 13 2.81 16.26 1.77
N ILE A 14 1.72 16.15 1.03
CA ILE A 14 0.44 16.70 1.44
C ILE A 14 -0.26 15.64 2.26
N VAL A 15 -0.58 15.99 3.49
CA VAL A 15 -1.26 15.13 4.45
C VAL A 15 -2.60 15.73 4.86
N GLU A 16 -3.58 14.87 5.06
CA GLU A 16 -4.91 15.25 5.53
C GLU A 16 -5.17 14.67 6.91
N TRP A 17 -5.76 15.49 7.77
CA TRP A 17 -6.24 15.09 9.09
C TRP A 17 -7.68 15.53 9.27
N TYR A 18 -8.53 14.62 9.71
CA TYR A 18 -9.90 14.93 10.10
C TYR A 18 -9.91 15.44 11.54
N ASP A 19 -10.20 16.72 11.71
CA ASP A 19 -10.38 17.37 12.99
C ASP A 19 -11.82 17.11 13.48
N GLU A 20 -11.97 16.14 14.39
CA GLU A 20 -13.28 15.74 14.93
C GLU A 20 -14.02 16.89 15.63
N GLN A 21 -13.29 17.78 16.33
CA GLN A 21 -13.90 18.89 17.07
C GLN A 21 -14.47 19.93 16.12
N ALA A 22 -13.76 20.22 15.04
CA ALA A 22 -14.21 21.17 14.02
C ALA A 22 -15.10 20.53 12.96
N CYS A 23 -15.21 19.20 12.92
CA CYS A 23 -15.84 18.42 11.84
C CYS A 23 -15.31 18.81 10.45
N LEU A 24 -13.99 18.99 10.33
CA LEU A 24 -13.35 19.49 9.11
C LEU A 24 -12.09 18.69 8.78
N VAL A 25 -11.89 18.43 7.48
CA VAL A 25 -10.61 17.93 6.98
C VAL A 25 -9.65 19.10 6.82
N ARG A 26 -8.48 19.00 7.43
CA ARG A 26 -7.38 19.96 7.32
C ARG A 26 -6.26 19.33 6.51
N SER A 27 -5.68 20.12 5.60
CA SER A 27 -4.56 19.71 4.76
C SER A 27 -3.29 20.46 5.16
N TYR A 28 -2.20 19.71 5.30
CA TYR A 28 -0.90 20.24 5.68
C TYR A 28 0.17 19.79 4.69
N ASN A 29 1.19 20.61 4.49
CA ASN A 29 2.46 20.13 3.95
C ASN A 29 3.27 19.57 5.11
N LEU A 30 3.51 18.27 5.11
CA LEU A 30 4.45 17.58 5.99
C LEU A 30 5.80 17.54 5.29
N THR A 31 6.81 18.19 5.87
CA THR A 31 8.18 18.10 5.39
C THR A 31 8.94 17.07 6.23
N TYR A 32 9.68 16.19 5.56
CA TYR A 32 10.64 15.28 6.17
C TYR A 32 12.05 15.65 5.72
N TYR A 33 12.93 16.00 6.66
CA TYR A 33 14.31 16.39 6.40
C TYR A 33 15.22 15.15 6.50
N LEU A 34 16.01 14.89 5.45
CA LEU A 34 16.84 13.68 5.37
C LEU A 34 18.14 13.79 6.18
N ASP A 35 18.61 15.02 6.40
CA ASP A 35 19.90 15.25 7.06
C ASP A 35 19.86 14.94 8.56
N ASP A 36 18.72 15.19 9.22
CA ASP A 36 18.56 15.04 10.66
C ASP A 36 17.29 14.27 11.06
N HIS A 37 16.56 13.71 10.09
CA HIS A 37 15.32 12.96 10.30
C HIS A 37 14.26 13.75 11.09
N THR A 38 14.25 15.08 10.96
CA THR A 38 13.25 15.95 11.58
C THR A 38 12.05 16.16 10.67
N ILE A 39 10.95 16.62 11.25
CA ILE A 39 9.72 16.93 10.52
C ILE A 39 9.21 18.33 10.85
N ASP A 40 8.51 18.95 9.91
CA ASP A 40 7.66 20.12 10.16
C ASP A 40 6.31 19.99 9.47
N MET A 41 5.34 20.82 9.88
CA MET A 41 4.05 20.88 9.20
C MET A 41 3.63 22.32 8.96
N PHE A 42 3.20 22.60 7.74
CA PHE A 42 2.67 23.90 7.31
C PHE A 42 1.20 23.78 6.93
N ASP A 43 0.35 24.63 7.52
CA ASP A 43 -1.07 24.72 7.20
C ASP A 43 -1.26 25.40 5.84
N ILE A 44 -1.72 24.63 4.86
CA ILE A 44 -1.86 25.07 3.47
C ILE A 44 -2.91 26.17 3.35
N LYS A 45 -4.03 26.03 4.06
CA LYS A 45 -5.19 26.93 3.96
C LYS A 45 -4.90 28.27 4.64
N ASN A 46 -4.39 28.22 5.87
CA ASN A 46 -4.15 29.42 6.68
C ASN A 46 -2.75 30.02 6.46
N LYS A 47 -1.92 29.38 5.63
CA LYS A 47 -0.56 29.82 5.28
C LYS A 47 0.30 30.13 6.51
N ARG A 48 0.28 29.23 7.49
CA ARG A 48 1.04 29.38 8.74
C ARG A 48 1.71 28.07 9.14
N ILE A 49 2.77 28.17 9.93
CA ILE A 49 3.39 27.00 10.54
C ILE A 49 2.40 26.38 11.52
N PHE A 50 2.15 25.08 11.38
CA PHE A 50 1.34 24.28 12.29
C PHE A 50 2.23 23.56 13.31
N LEU A 51 3.29 22.91 12.83
CA LEU A 51 4.33 22.27 13.64
C LEU A 51 5.69 22.81 13.20
N LYS A 52 6.47 23.34 14.14
CA LYS A 52 7.86 23.76 13.86
C LYS A 52 8.75 22.54 13.70
N ARG A 53 9.85 22.67 12.95
CA ARG A 53 10.86 21.63 12.74
C ARG A 53 11.27 21.02 14.09
N THR A 54 11.01 19.73 14.23
CA THR A 54 11.24 18.98 15.47
C THR A 54 11.63 17.54 15.15
N ALA A 55 12.45 16.96 16.02
CA ALA A 55 12.74 15.53 15.94
C ALA A 55 11.50 14.73 16.32
N TYR A 56 11.15 13.73 15.51
CA TYR A 56 10.02 12.84 15.78
C TYR A 56 10.40 11.41 15.43
N LYS A 57 10.68 10.60 16.46
CA LYS A 57 11.17 9.22 16.30
C LYS A 57 10.12 8.22 15.78
N GLY A 58 8.85 8.63 15.69
CA GLY A 58 7.74 7.75 15.32
C GLY A 58 7.45 7.68 13.82
N ILE A 59 8.29 8.27 12.97
CA ILE A 59 8.12 8.25 11.51
C ILE A 59 9.45 7.98 10.85
N ASN A 60 9.47 6.97 9.98
CA ASN A 60 10.54 6.75 9.04
C ASN A 60 10.11 7.19 7.64
N LEU A 61 11.09 7.45 6.77
CA LEU A 61 10.81 7.81 5.37
C LEU A 61 10.00 6.73 4.65
N GLU A 62 10.25 5.47 4.99
CA GLU A 62 9.59 4.31 4.41
C GLU A 62 8.08 4.26 4.68
N ASP A 63 7.60 4.95 5.71
CA ASP A 63 6.18 5.05 6.07
C ASP A 63 5.47 6.13 5.24
N LEU A 64 6.21 7.04 4.60
CA LEU A 64 5.67 8.21 3.92
C LEU A 64 5.42 7.94 2.43
N HIS A 65 4.42 7.10 2.14
CA HIS A 65 3.95 6.86 0.77
C HIS A 65 2.47 7.21 0.59
N ILE A 66 2.03 7.46 -0.63
CA ILE A 66 0.61 7.80 -0.89
C ILE A 66 -0.33 6.71 -0.38
N GLY A 67 -1.31 7.13 0.42
CA GLY A 67 -2.32 6.27 1.04
C GLY A 67 -1.97 5.79 2.45
N SER A 68 -0.70 5.90 2.87
CA SER A 68 -0.29 5.60 4.24
C SER A 68 -0.96 6.54 5.24
N ILE A 69 -1.09 6.06 6.48
CA ILE A 69 -1.55 6.86 7.62
C ILE A 69 -0.43 6.87 8.65
N VAL A 70 0.14 8.06 8.89
CA VAL A 70 1.20 8.27 9.89
C VAL A 70 0.65 8.99 11.10
N THR A 71 1.15 8.66 12.29
CA THR A 71 0.70 9.30 13.54
C THR A 71 1.71 10.31 14.02
N ILE A 72 1.34 11.58 14.10
CA ILE A 72 2.17 12.69 14.60
C ILE A 72 1.46 13.38 15.75
N TYR A 73 2.05 13.33 16.96
CA TYR A 73 1.47 13.93 18.17
C TYR A 73 -0.04 13.63 18.34
N SER A 74 -0.37 12.33 18.30
CA SER A 74 -1.74 11.79 18.42
C SER A 74 -2.71 12.16 17.29
N ARG A 75 -2.22 12.65 16.14
CA ARG A 75 -3.03 12.88 14.93
C ARG A 75 -2.70 11.85 13.88
N GLN A 76 -3.71 11.13 13.41
CA GLN A 76 -3.61 10.24 12.26
C GLN A 76 -3.72 11.07 10.98
N LEU A 77 -2.59 11.21 10.30
CA LEU A 77 -2.43 12.00 9.09
C LEU A 77 -2.33 11.06 7.90
N LYS A 78 -3.26 11.18 6.97
CA LYS A 78 -3.24 10.41 5.72
C LYS A 78 -2.39 11.12 4.69
N VAL A 79 -1.38 10.46 4.16
CA VAL A 79 -0.59 10.96 3.03
C VAL A 79 -1.44 10.87 1.76
N VAL A 80 -1.84 12.02 1.21
CA VAL A 80 -2.73 12.07 0.04
C VAL A 80 -1.99 12.27 -1.28
N LYS A 81 -0.91 13.05 -1.29
CA LYS A 81 -0.10 13.31 -2.50
C LYS A 81 1.28 13.84 -2.15
N TYR A 82 2.18 13.86 -3.12
CA TYR A 82 3.43 14.60 -3.02
C TYR A 82 3.17 16.09 -3.25
N ALA A 83 3.89 16.96 -2.52
CA ALA A 83 3.70 18.41 -2.61
C ALA A 83 4.53 19.06 -3.72
N ASP A 84 5.59 18.39 -4.18
CA ASP A 84 6.49 18.87 -5.23
C ASP A 84 6.96 17.75 -6.17
N ALA A 85 7.47 18.17 -7.34
CA ALA A 85 7.92 17.27 -8.39
C ALA A 85 9.18 16.48 -8.00
N TYR A 86 10.02 17.02 -7.11
CA TYR A 86 11.22 16.35 -6.63
C TYR A 86 10.86 15.11 -5.81
N THR A 87 9.99 15.29 -4.81
CA THR A 87 9.43 14.22 -3.99
C THR A 87 8.67 13.23 -4.85
N GLN A 88 7.86 13.72 -5.78
CA GLN A 88 7.14 12.86 -6.70
C GLN A 88 8.09 11.97 -7.51
N ASN A 89 9.10 12.53 -8.16
CA ASN A 89 10.04 11.75 -8.97
C ASN A 89 10.84 10.73 -8.15
N ALA A 90 11.21 11.08 -6.91
CA ALA A 90 11.92 10.17 -6.01
C ALA A 90 11.07 8.97 -5.59
N PHE A 91 9.76 9.16 -5.39
CA PHE A 91 8.86 8.11 -4.93
C PHE A 91 8.16 7.34 -6.07
N ASP A 92 7.84 8.01 -7.19
CA ASP A 92 7.19 7.39 -8.35
C ASP A 92 8.10 6.33 -8.99
N ALA A 93 9.41 6.52 -8.97
CA ALA A 93 10.37 5.51 -9.42
C ALA A 93 10.38 4.23 -8.56
N SER A 94 9.85 4.29 -7.33
CA SER A 94 10.05 3.25 -6.30
C SER A 94 8.76 2.55 -5.81
N SER A 95 7.59 2.95 -6.30
CA SER A 95 6.31 2.53 -5.71
C SER A 95 5.31 1.96 -6.74
N GLU A 96 5.64 0.80 -7.33
CA GLU A 96 4.65 0.01 -8.07
C GLU A 96 3.67 -0.67 -7.10
N LYS A 97 2.41 -0.79 -7.53
CA LYS A 97 1.35 -1.41 -6.74
C LYS A 97 0.77 -2.60 -7.49
N THR A 98 0.45 -3.66 -6.75
CA THR A 98 -0.27 -4.81 -7.32
C THR A 98 -1.36 -5.30 -6.37
N PHE A 99 -2.39 -5.88 -6.97
CA PHE A 99 -3.47 -6.52 -6.21
C PHE A 99 -3.14 -8.00 -6.03
N ALA A 100 -3.14 -8.44 -4.78
CA ALA A 100 -3.02 -9.84 -4.40
C ALA A 100 -4.31 -10.32 -3.74
N MET A 101 -4.67 -11.58 -3.99
CA MET A 101 -5.82 -12.21 -3.35
C MET A 101 -5.44 -13.59 -2.84
N ILE A 102 -5.68 -13.82 -1.56
CA ILE A 102 -5.61 -15.14 -0.93
C ILE A 102 -7.00 -15.78 -1.10
N LYS A 103 -7.03 -16.93 -1.76
CA LYS A 103 -8.23 -17.69 -2.06
C LYS A 103 -8.71 -18.51 -0.84
N PRO A 104 -9.95 -19.03 -0.86
CA PRO A 104 -10.54 -19.73 0.29
C PRO A 104 -9.75 -20.93 0.82
N ASP A 105 -9.14 -21.71 -0.07
CA ASP A 105 -8.29 -22.87 0.27
C ASP A 105 -7.07 -22.48 1.13
N ALA A 106 -6.47 -21.33 0.84
CA ALA A 106 -5.30 -20.83 1.54
C ALA A 106 -5.65 -20.03 2.81
N TYR A 107 -6.94 -19.93 3.17
CA TYR A 107 -7.43 -19.12 4.31
C TYR A 107 -6.74 -19.49 5.63
N LEU A 108 -6.61 -20.79 5.93
CA LEU A 108 -5.97 -21.25 7.16
C LEU A 108 -4.48 -20.89 7.26
N ASN A 109 -3.85 -20.54 6.14
CA ASN A 109 -2.42 -20.21 6.05
C ASN A 109 -2.15 -18.71 5.84
N ILE A 110 -3.15 -17.83 5.98
CA ILE A 110 -3.01 -16.38 5.76
C ILE A 110 -1.81 -15.80 6.51
N GLY A 111 -1.61 -16.15 7.78
CA GLY A 111 -0.49 -15.62 8.57
C GLY A 111 0.89 -15.97 8.00
N LYS A 112 1.05 -17.19 7.47
CA LYS A 112 2.30 -17.64 6.82
C LYS A 112 2.50 -16.91 5.50
N ILE A 113 1.45 -16.77 4.69
CA ILE A 113 1.51 -16.07 3.40
C ILE A 113 1.87 -14.60 3.61
N ILE A 114 1.25 -13.92 4.58
CA ILE A 114 1.60 -12.54 4.95
C ILE A 114 3.06 -12.43 5.38
N SER A 115 3.56 -13.40 6.15
CA SER A 115 4.96 -13.42 6.57
C SER A 115 5.91 -13.53 5.37
N LEU A 116 5.61 -14.39 4.39
CA LEU A 116 6.38 -14.50 3.15
C LEU A 116 6.33 -13.21 2.32
N ILE A 117 5.17 -12.55 2.25
CA ILE A 117 5.01 -11.25 1.57
C ILE A 117 5.95 -10.21 2.17
N PHE A 118 5.97 -10.07 3.49
CA PHE A 118 6.88 -9.13 4.17
C PHE A 118 8.36 -9.52 4.01
N GLN A 119 8.70 -10.80 4.10
CA GLN A 119 10.06 -11.29 3.87
C GLN A 119 10.55 -11.02 2.45
N ALA A 120 9.65 -11.05 1.47
CA ALA A 120 9.92 -10.69 0.09
C ALA A 120 9.97 -9.16 -0.15
N GLY A 121 9.98 -8.34 0.90
CA GLY A 121 10.15 -6.89 0.83
C GLY A 121 8.91 -6.12 0.36
N PHE A 122 7.73 -6.75 0.35
CA PHE A 122 6.49 -6.04 0.07
C PHE A 122 5.97 -5.31 1.30
N LYS A 123 5.33 -4.18 1.07
CA LYS A 123 4.47 -3.50 2.04
C LYS A 123 3.01 -3.78 1.71
N ILE A 124 2.19 -3.96 2.74
CA ILE A 124 0.73 -4.10 2.57
C ILE A 124 0.12 -2.74 2.90
N ASN A 125 -0.34 -2.01 1.88
CA ASN A 125 -0.98 -0.70 2.07
C ASN A 125 -2.44 -0.83 2.55
N LYS A 126 -3.15 -1.85 2.04
CA LYS A 126 -4.53 -2.15 2.42
C LYS A 126 -4.74 -3.65 2.46
N MET A 127 -5.57 -4.09 3.38
CA MET A 127 -6.02 -5.47 3.50
C MET A 127 -7.51 -5.47 3.78
N LYS A 128 -8.27 -6.33 3.10
CA LYS A 128 -9.69 -6.53 3.36
C LYS A 128 -10.04 -8.00 3.25
N MET A 129 -10.72 -8.50 4.28
CA MET A 129 -11.33 -9.82 4.29
C MET A 129 -12.80 -9.68 3.87
N SER A 130 -13.24 -10.47 2.88
CA SER A 130 -14.61 -10.43 2.39
C SER A 130 -15.05 -11.73 1.74
N ARG A 131 -16.35 -12.01 1.78
CA ARG A 131 -16.97 -13.08 0.98
C ARG A 131 -17.54 -12.48 -0.30
N PHE A 132 -17.27 -13.11 -1.43
CA PHE A 132 -17.86 -12.74 -2.70
C PHE A 132 -19.27 -13.33 -2.81
N THR A 133 -20.20 -12.55 -3.34
CA THR A 133 -21.43 -13.09 -3.97
C THR A 133 -21.12 -13.47 -5.42
N GLU A 134 -21.95 -14.31 -6.03
CA GLU A 134 -21.83 -14.66 -7.46
C GLU A 134 -21.77 -13.41 -8.35
N ASP A 135 -22.60 -12.39 -8.08
CA ASP A 135 -22.59 -11.12 -8.82
C ASP A 135 -21.23 -10.41 -8.72
N THR A 136 -20.71 -10.26 -7.49
CA THR A 136 -19.41 -9.58 -7.28
C THR A 136 -18.23 -10.37 -7.84
N ALA A 137 -18.26 -11.71 -7.75
CA ALA A 137 -17.27 -12.58 -8.36
C ALA A 137 -17.34 -12.50 -9.89
N GLY A 138 -18.54 -12.40 -10.46
CA GLY A 138 -18.75 -12.27 -11.89
C GLY A 138 -18.29 -10.94 -12.45
N ILE A 139 -18.43 -9.85 -11.68
CA ILE A 139 -17.81 -8.56 -12.00
C ILE A 139 -16.28 -8.68 -11.96
N PHE A 140 -15.74 -9.29 -10.90
CA PHE A 140 -14.29 -9.39 -10.70
C PHE A 140 -13.60 -10.25 -11.77
N TYR A 141 -14.21 -11.37 -12.16
CA TYR A 141 -13.67 -12.30 -13.17
C TYR A 141 -14.30 -12.13 -14.56
N GLY A 142 -14.91 -10.97 -14.85
CA GLY A 142 -15.64 -10.74 -16.11
C GLY A 142 -14.85 -11.06 -17.38
N GLU A 143 -13.54 -10.87 -17.37
CA GLU A 143 -12.62 -11.21 -18.48
C GLU A 143 -12.53 -12.72 -18.77
N HIS A 144 -13.04 -13.57 -17.90
CA HIS A 144 -13.06 -15.02 -18.05
C HIS A 144 -14.44 -15.58 -18.36
N LYS A 145 -15.46 -14.72 -18.47
CA LYS A 145 -16.83 -15.12 -18.80
C LYS A 145 -16.85 -15.88 -20.14
N GLY A 146 -17.47 -17.06 -20.15
CA GLY A 146 -17.55 -17.93 -21.32
C GLY A 146 -16.42 -18.96 -21.46
N LYS A 147 -15.38 -18.91 -20.61
CA LYS A 147 -14.37 -19.98 -20.55
C LYS A 147 -14.92 -21.20 -19.81
N HIS A 148 -14.52 -22.41 -20.23
CA HIS A 148 -15.03 -23.67 -19.64
C HIS A 148 -14.81 -23.79 -18.13
N PHE A 149 -13.72 -23.21 -17.60
CA PHE A 149 -13.40 -23.24 -16.17
C PHE A 149 -14.08 -22.14 -15.34
N TYR A 150 -14.77 -21.18 -15.99
CA TYR A 150 -15.31 -20.00 -15.33
C TYR A 150 -16.36 -20.31 -14.27
N PRO A 151 -17.36 -21.19 -14.49
CA PRO A 151 -18.34 -21.52 -13.46
C PRO A 151 -17.67 -22.06 -12.19
N ASN A 152 -16.78 -23.04 -12.35
CA ASN A 152 -16.03 -23.61 -11.24
C ASN A 152 -15.15 -22.58 -10.52
N LEU A 153 -14.59 -21.61 -11.24
CA LEU A 153 -13.81 -20.52 -10.64
C LEU A 153 -14.68 -19.62 -9.77
N VAL A 154 -15.88 -19.25 -10.26
CA VAL A 154 -16.83 -18.43 -9.51
C VAL A 154 -17.30 -19.18 -8.26
N ASP A 155 -17.74 -20.42 -8.41
CA ASP A 155 -18.19 -21.27 -7.30
C ASP A 155 -17.07 -21.43 -6.24
N PHE A 156 -15.83 -21.57 -6.69
CA PHE A 156 -14.69 -21.69 -5.79
C PHE A 156 -14.46 -20.43 -4.98
N VAL A 157 -14.46 -19.24 -5.59
CA VAL A 157 -14.17 -17.99 -4.87
C VAL A 157 -15.34 -17.51 -4.01
N THR A 158 -16.56 -17.95 -4.29
CA THR A 158 -17.74 -17.66 -3.46
C THR A 158 -17.93 -18.68 -2.33
N SER A 159 -17.22 -19.81 -2.36
CA SER A 159 -17.34 -20.88 -1.36
C SER A 159 -17.00 -20.45 0.07
N ASP A 160 -16.06 -19.52 0.25
CA ASP A 160 -15.74 -18.94 1.56
C ASP A 160 -15.02 -17.58 1.44
N VAL A 161 -14.45 -17.13 2.55
CA VAL A 161 -13.75 -15.86 2.70
C VAL A 161 -12.49 -15.80 1.83
N CYS A 162 -12.36 -14.70 1.09
CA CYS A 162 -11.14 -14.29 0.43
C CYS A 162 -10.49 -13.12 1.17
N VAL A 163 -9.16 -12.97 1.04
CA VAL A 163 -8.43 -11.80 1.55
C VAL A 163 -7.79 -11.06 0.39
N GLY A 164 -8.23 -9.82 0.16
CA GLY A 164 -7.64 -8.91 -0.81
C GLY A 164 -6.57 -8.03 -0.17
N LEU A 165 -5.46 -7.82 -0.89
CA LEU A 165 -4.29 -7.08 -0.45
C LEU A 165 -3.86 -6.08 -1.54
N GLU A 166 -3.56 -4.84 -1.14
CA GLU A 166 -2.82 -3.88 -1.97
C GLU A 166 -1.34 -3.96 -1.55
N LEU A 167 -0.52 -4.58 -2.41
CA LEU A 167 0.91 -4.75 -2.19
C LEU A 167 1.68 -3.62 -2.87
N VAL A 168 2.72 -3.12 -2.19
CA VAL A 168 3.59 -2.05 -2.68
C VAL A 168 5.04 -2.48 -2.57
N ARG A 169 5.78 -2.33 -3.67
CA ARG A 169 7.22 -2.60 -3.79
C ARG A 169 7.73 -1.97 -5.08
N GLU A 170 9.04 -1.72 -5.18
CA GLU A 170 9.67 -1.53 -6.49
C GLU A 170 9.49 -2.81 -7.33
N ASN A 171 9.03 -2.69 -8.57
CA ASN A 171 8.69 -3.81 -9.46
C ASN A 171 7.70 -4.81 -8.84
N ALA A 172 6.75 -4.33 -8.02
CA ALA A 172 5.77 -5.15 -7.31
C ALA A 172 5.05 -6.20 -8.16
N ILE A 173 4.68 -5.89 -9.41
CA ILE A 173 3.95 -6.82 -10.27
C ILE A 173 4.84 -8.00 -10.65
N LEU A 174 6.07 -7.74 -11.13
CA LEU A 174 7.01 -8.80 -11.50
C LEU A 174 7.41 -9.62 -10.28
N ALA A 175 7.83 -8.95 -9.21
CA ALA A 175 8.22 -9.59 -7.96
C ALA A 175 7.09 -10.46 -7.37
N TRP A 176 5.83 -10.03 -7.50
CA TRP A 176 4.70 -10.79 -6.99
C TRP A 176 4.43 -12.04 -7.82
N ARG A 177 4.59 -11.95 -9.13
CA ARG A 177 4.47 -13.11 -10.04
C ARG A 177 5.57 -14.14 -9.79
N GLU A 178 6.79 -13.68 -9.52
CA GLU A 178 7.91 -14.55 -9.15
C GLU A 178 7.64 -15.25 -7.82
N LEU A 179 7.21 -14.51 -6.79
CA LEU A 179 6.90 -15.07 -5.47
C LEU A 179 5.74 -16.09 -5.51
N LEU A 180 4.75 -15.86 -6.38
CA LEU A 180 3.64 -16.78 -6.59
C LEU A 180 4.07 -18.11 -7.22
N GLY A 181 5.03 -18.10 -8.14
CA GLY A 181 5.40 -19.26 -8.95
C GLY A 181 4.38 -19.59 -10.06
N PRO A 182 4.60 -20.69 -10.83
CA PRO A 182 3.74 -21.12 -11.94
C PRO A 182 2.26 -21.27 -11.56
N THR A 183 1.35 -21.02 -12.51
CA THR A 183 -0.11 -21.13 -12.26
C THR A 183 -0.56 -22.56 -11.95
N ASN A 184 0.12 -23.56 -12.50
CA ASN A 184 -0.15 -24.97 -12.19
C ASN A 184 0.63 -25.36 -10.93
N THR A 185 -0.07 -25.78 -9.88
CA THR A 185 0.50 -26.16 -8.58
C THR A 185 1.52 -27.29 -8.66
N GLN A 186 1.31 -28.30 -9.51
CA GLN A 186 2.25 -29.41 -9.67
C GLN A 186 3.57 -28.90 -10.28
N ARG A 187 3.45 -28.09 -11.33
CA ARG A 187 4.61 -27.44 -11.95
C ARG A 187 5.31 -26.48 -10.99
N ALA A 188 4.55 -25.77 -10.14
CA ALA A 188 5.13 -24.92 -9.11
C ALA A 188 5.97 -25.71 -8.11
N LYS A 189 5.49 -26.88 -7.67
CA LYS A 189 6.25 -27.77 -6.77
C LYS A 189 7.54 -28.31 -7.38
N GLU A 190 7.58 -28.46 -8.70
CA GLU A 190 8.77 -28.97 -9.42
C GLU A 190 9.77 -27.85 -9.75
N GLU A 191 9.29 -26.72 -10.29
CA GLU A 191 10.15 -25.64 -10.79
C GLU A 191 10.48 -24.57 -9.74
N ALA A 192 9.59 -24.35 -8.76
CA ALA A 192 9.75 -23.33 -7.72
C ALA A 192 9.16 -23.81 -6.37
N PRO A 193 9.77 -24.79 -5.70
CA PRO A 193 9.22 -25.43 -4.49
C PRO A 193 8.93 -24.45 -3.34
N GLU A 194 9.70 -23.36 -3.27
CA GLU A 194 9.56 -22.32 -2.26
C GLU A 194 8.49 -21.26 -2.62
N SER A 195 7.85 -21.35 -3.79
CA SER A 195 6.81 -20.40 -4.21
C SER A 195 5.52 -20.56 -3.40
N ILE A 196 4.73 -19.48 -3.31
CA ILE A 196 3.46 -19.49 -2.55
C ILE A 196 2.53 -20.61 -3.05
N ARG A 197 2.39 -20.78 -4.38
CA ARG A 197 1.51 -21.79 -4.98
C ARG A 197 2.01 -23.23 -4.81
N ALA A 198 3.29 -23.43 -4.51
CA ALA A 198 3.84 -24.75 -4.22
C ALA A 198 3.59 -25.15 -2.75
N GLN A 199 3.68 -24.17 -1.85
CA GLN A 199 3.54 -24.37 -0.40
C GLN A 199 2.10 -24.45 0.11
N PHE A 200 1.17 -23.72 -0.54
CA PHE A 200 -0.23 -23.60 -0.13
C PHE A 200 -1.17 -23.91 -1.29
#